data_AF-A0AA43I397-F1
#
_entry.id   AF-A0AA43I397-F1
#
_cell.length_a   1.000
_cell.length_b   1.000
_cell.length_c   1.000
_cell.angle_alpha   90.00
_cell.angle_beta   90.00
_cell.angle_gamma   90.00
#
_symmetry.space_group_name_H-M   'P 1'
#
loop_
_entity.id
_entity.type
_entity.pdbx_description
1 polymer ?
#
loop_
_entity_poly.entity_id
_entity_poly.type
_entity_poly.pdbx_seq_one_letter_code
_entity_poly.pdbx_strand_id
1 'polypeptide(L)'
;MENQAPVITLKELKAKLVELEQVHQLTDDTKIFLDTGWDSVQEISPEAVSVESVLRFKIADPVSQDVFVGYSLKEKAKAVDKGETSEEQALIIRNLY
;
A
#
# COMPACT_ATOMS: atom_id res chain seq x y z
N MET A 1 -13.02 17.48 -4.96
CA MET A 1 -13.25 16.13 -4.40
C MET A 1 -11.88 15.53 -4.19
N GLU A 2 -11.58 14.94 -3.03
CA GLU A 2 -10.28 14.27 -2.82
C GLU A 2 -10.31 12.93 -3.55
N ASN A 3 -9.42 12.74 -4.52
CA ASN A 3 -9.27 11.47 -5.23
C ASN A 3 -8.27 10.59 -4.48
N GLN A 4 -8.78 9.53 -3.84
CA GLN A 4 -7.99 8.59 -3.04
C GLN A 4 -8.44 7.15 -3.32
N ALA A 5 -7.50 6.27 -3.66
CA ALA A 5 -7.75 4.83 -3.67
C ALA A 5 -7.90 4.31 -2.23
N PRO A 6 -8.88 3.45 -1.92
CA PRO A 6 -9.02 2.88 -0.59
C PRO A 6 -7.81 2.01 -0.24
N VAL A 7 -7.33 2.13 0.99
CA VAL A 7 -6.23 1.31 1.54
C VAL A 7 -6.85 0.26 2.45
N ILE A 8 -6.53 -1.02 2.20
CA ILE A 8 -7.00 -2.12 3.05
C ILE A 8 -6.33 -2.07 4.43
N THR A 9 -7.10 -2.31 5.48
CA THR A 9 -6.57 -2.46 6.84
C THR A 9 -6.05 -3.88 7.09
N LEU A 10 -5.18 -4.06 8.09
CA LEU A 10 -4.74 -5.39 8.51
C LEU A 10 -5.91 -6.31 8.90
N LYS A 11 -6.97 -5.75 9.48
CA LYS A 11 -8.18 -6.51 9.83
C LYS A 11 -8.86 -7.07 8.59
N GLU A 12 -9.05 -6.24 7.57
CA GLU A 12 -9.70 -6.63 6.32
C GLU A 12 -8.84 -7.62 5.53
N LEU A 13 -7.52 -7.45 5.51
CA LEU A 13 -6.61 -8.42 4.89
C LEU A 13 -6.72 -9.80 5.55
N LYS A 14 -6.69 -9.86 6.89
CA LYS A 14 -6.88 -11.11 7.63
C LYS A 14 -8.23 -11.77 7.34
N ALA A 15 -9.32 -10.97 7.32
CA ALA A 15 -10.64 -11.47 7.00
C ALA A 15 -10.71 -12.04 5.57
N LYS A 16 -10.04 -11.37 4.62
CA LYS A 16 -10.02 -11.82 3.23
C LYS A 16 -9.25 -13.13 3.04
N LEU A 17 -8.15 -13.33 3.77
CA LEU A 17 -7.41 -14.60 3.74
C LEU A 17 -8.29 -15.76 4.24
N VAL A 18 -9.00 -15.58 5.35
CA VAL A 18 -9.93 -16.61 5.86
C VAL A 18 -11.03 -16.93 4.86
N GLU A 19 -11.60 -15.92 4.19
CA GLU A 19 -12.59 -16.13 3.12
C GLU A 19 -12.00 -16.96 1.96
N LEU A 20 -10.79 -16.62 1.52
CA LEU A 20 -10.12 -17.30 0.40
C LEU A 20 -9.75 -18.76 0.74
N GLU A 21 -9.33 -19.03 1.98
CA GLU A 21 -9.06 -20.39 2.47
C GLU A 21 -10.30 -21.28 2.51
N GLN A 22 -11.50 -20.69 2.67
CA GLN A 22 -12.76 -21.44 2.63
C GLN A 22 -13.21 -21.77 1.21
N VAL A 23 -12.88 -20.92 0.24
CA VAL A 23 -13.31 -21.04 -1.16
C VAL A 23 -12.30 -21.84 -2.00
N HIS A 24 -11.02 -21.78 -1.65
CA HIS A 24 -9.92 -22.38 -2.39
C HIS A 24 -9.13 -23.35 -1.52
N GLN A 25 -8.48 -24.33 -2.15
CA GLN A 25 -7.57 -25.25 -1.45
C GLN A 25 -6.21 -24.60 -1.24
N LEU A 26 -6.15 -23.61 -0.36
CA LEU A 26 -4.90 -22.96 0.05
C LEU A 26 -4.24 -23.78 1.17
N THR A 27 -2.91 -23.79 1.18
CA THR A 27 -2.06 -24.33 2.24
C THR A 27 -1.10 -23.27 2.74
N ASP A 28 -0.47 -23.50 3.90
CA ASP A 28 0.56 -22.62 4.45
C ASP A 28 1.77 -22.41 3.49
N ASP A 29 1.96 -23.31 2.52
CA ASP A 29 3.02 -23.21 1.49
C ASP A 29 2.58 -22.45 0.22
N THR A 30 1.35 -21.93 0.19
CA THR A 30 0.84 -21.22 -0.99
C THR A 30 1.56 -19.89 -1.17
N LYS A 31 2.21 -19.72 -2.33
CA LYS A 31 3.00 -18.53 -2.63
C LYS A 31 2.11 -17.30 -2.86
N ILE A 32 2.59 -16.15 -2.38
CA ILE A 32 1.95 -14.84 -2.61
C ILE A 32 2.86 -14.04 -3.54
N PHE A 33 2.28 -13.47 -4.60
CA PHE A 33 2.94 -12.58 -5.54
C PHE A 33 2.17 -11.26 -5.63
N LEU A 34 2.86 -10.18 -6.00
CA LEU A 34 2.23 -8.90 -6.33
C LEU A 34 2.02 -8.83 -7.84
N ASP A 35 0.77 -8.70 -8.30
CA ASP A 35 0.49 -8.44 -9.71
C ASP A 35 0.93 -7.01 -10.06
N THR A 36 1.81 -6.87 -11.05
CA THR A 36 2.35 -5.58 -11.51
C THR A 36 1.78 -5.14 -12.85
N GLY A 37 0.91 -5.95 -13.47
CA GLY A 37 0.29 -5.67 -14.77
C GLY A 37 0.93 -6.44 -15.93
N TRP A 38 1.17 -5.72 -17.04
CA TRP A 38 1.22 -6.15 -18.44
C TRP A 38 1.65 -7.59 -18.78
N ASP A 39 2.62 -8.19 -18.10
CA ASP A 39 3.06 -9.57 -18.36
C ASP A 39 3.61 -10.35 -17.15
N SER A 40 3.65 -9.76 -15.95
CA SER A 40 4.43 -10.33 -14.85
C SER A 40 3.86 -10.04 -13.47
N VAL A 41 4.07 -11.03 -12.60
CA VAL A 41 3.88 -10.92 -11.16
C VAL A 41 5.25 -10.83 -10.50
N GLN A 42 5.32 -10.11 -9.39
CA GLN A 42 6.54 -9.89 -8.63
C GLN A 42 6.59 -10.81 -7.41
N GLU A 43 7.72 -11.47 -7.19
CA GLU A 43 8.03 -12.22 -5.98
C GLU A 43 8.07 -11.31 -4.73
N ILE A 44 7.46 -11.79 -3.65
CA ILE A 44 7.54 -11.13 -2.34
C ILE A 44 8.42 -11.98 -1.42
N SER A 45 9.61 -11.47 -1.10
CA SER A 45 10.45 -12.07 -0.05
C SER A 45 9.84 -11.82 1.33
N PRO A 46 9.97 -12.73 2.30
CA PRO A 46 9.57 -12.46 3.68
C PRO A 46 10.19 -11.17 4.25
N GLU A 47 11.44 -10.88 3.89
CA GLU A 47 12.16 -9.67 4.33
C GLU A 47 11.67 -8.39 3.65
N ALA A 48 10.82 -8.51 2.62
CA ALA A 48 10.19 -7.35 1.98
C ALA A 48 9.02 -6.80 2.80
N VAL A 49 8.52 -7.54 3.79
CA VAL A 49 7.37 -7.15 4.61
C VAL A 49 7.87 -6.48 5.90
N SER A 50 7.58 -5.19 6.07
CA SER A 50 7.97 -4.44 7.26
C SER A 50 6.83 -3.55 7.78
N VAL A 51 6.95 -3.10 9.02
CA VAL A 51 6.08 -2.05 9.59
C VAL A 51 6.85 -0.75 9.55
N GLU A 52 6.30 0.26 8.88
CA GLU A 52 6.95 1.56 8.66
C GLU A 52 6.00 2.71 8.96
N SER A 53 6.56 3.89 9.18
CA SER A 53 5.78 5.13 9.23
C SER A 53 5.54 5.70 7.84
N VAL A 54 4.28 5.97 7.52
CA VAL A 54 3.88 6.72 6.33
C VAL A 54 3.32 8.08 6.70
N LEU A 55 3.50 9.03 5.80
CA LEU A 55 2.95 10.38 5.89
C LEU A 55 1.91 10.54 4.78
N ARG A 56 0.69 10.91 5.17
CA ARG A 56 -0.34 11.34 4.21
C ARG A 56 0.07 12.67 3.59
N PHE A 57 -0.15 12.84 2.30
CA PHE A 57 0.05 14.09 1.58
C PHE A 57 -1.11 14.37 0.62
N LYS A 58 -1.25 15.64 0.23
CA LYS A 58 -2.20 16.09 -0.80
C LYS A 58 -1.44 16.87 -1.87
N ILE A 59 -1.72 16.57 -3.14
CA ILE A 59 -1.15 17.29 -4.30
C ILE A 59 -2.31 17.79 -5.15
N ALA A 60 -2.27 19.06 -5.53
CA ALA A 60 -3.23 19.65 -6.47
C ALA A 60 -2.67 19.57 -7.90
N ASP A 61 -3.48 19.11 -8.84
CA ASP A 61 -3.16 19.18 -10.27
C ASP A 61 -3.21 20.65 -10.71
N PRO A 62 -2.13 21.20 -11.30
CA PRO A 62 -2.06 22.61 -11.65
C PRO A 62 -3.01 23.01 -12.80
N VAL A 63 -3.51 22.05 -13.58
CA VAL A 63 -4.38 22.26 -14.74
C VAL A 63 -5.84 21.99 -14.38
N SER A 64 -6.14 20.83 -13.78
CA SER A 64 -7.52 20.45 -13.45
C SER A 64 -8.00 20.99 -12.09
N GLN A 65 -7.07 21.43 -11.23
CA GLN A 65 -7.33 21.79 -9.83
C GLN A 65 -7.86 20.64 -8.96
N ASP A 66 -7.81 19.40 -9.45
CA ASP A 66 -8.15 18.24 -8.64
C ASP A 66 -7.10 18.00 -7.55
N VAL A 67 -7.56 17.52 -6.40
CA VAL A 67 -6.70 17.20 -5.26
C VAL A 67 -6.58 15.69 -5.14
N PHE A 68 -5.35 15.21 -5.26
CA PHE A 68 -4.98 13.81 -5.09
C PHE A 68 -4.39 13.59 -3.71
N VAL A 69 -4.82 12.52 -3.05
CA VAL A 69 -4.28 12.10 -1.76
C VAL A 69 -3.35 10.92 -1.98
N GLY A 70 -2.18 10.96 -1.35
CA GLY A 70 -1.24 9.85 -1.37
C GLY A 70 -0.53 9.67 -0.03
N TYR A 71 0.35 8.67 0.00
CA TYR A 71 1.19 8.35 1.14
C TYR A 71 2.63 8.22 0.70
N SER A 72 3.55 8.74 1.51
CA SER A 72 4.98 8.54 1.34
C SER A 72 5.54 7.85 2.57
N LEU A 73 6.53 6.98 2.39
CA LEU A 73 7.38 6.57 3.51
C LEU A 73 8.00 7.82 4.13
N LYS A 74 8.02 7.88 5.47
CA LYS A 74 8.61 9.01 6.20
C LYS A 74 10.06 9.27 5.82
N GLU A 75 10.83 8.21 5.57
CA GLU A 75 12.24 8.29 5.13
C GLU A 75 12.41 8.90 3.73
N LYS A 76 11.41 8.76 2.85
CA LYS A 76 11.44 9.22 1.46
C LYS A 76 10.73 10.55 1.24
N ALA A 77 10.04 11.04 2.27
CA ALA A 77 9.30 12.28 2.25
C ALA A 77 10.27 13.46 2.14
N LYS A 78 10.54 13.93 0.91
CA LYS A 78 11.28 15.17 0.68
C LYS A 78 10.41 16.32 1.18
N ALA A 79 10.78 16.93 2.30
CA ALA A 79 10.19 18.15 2.90
C ALA A 79 8.77 18.42 2.37
N VAL A 80 7.84 17.54 2.72
CA VAL A 80 6.46 17.61 2.22
C VAL A 80 5.94 18.97 2.64
N ASP A 81 5.56 19.77 1.64
CA ASP A 81 5.07 21.12 1.85
C ASP A 81 3.97 21.09 2.92
N LYS A 82 4.07 22.03 3.85
CA LYS A 82 3.40 22.07 5.16
C LYS A 82 1.87 22.02 5.07
N GLY A 83 1.31 20.83 4.91
CA GLY A 83 -0.14 20.61 4.91
C GLY A 83 -0.50 19.22 5.42
N GLU A 84 -0.82 19.12 6.71
CA GLU A 84 -1.35 17.94 7.42
C GLU A 84 -0.61 16.61 7.17
N THR A 85 0.56 16.46 7.78
CA THR A 85 1.25 15.18 7.92
C THR A 85 0.73 14.43 9.15
N SER A 86 -0.41 13.74 9.02
CA SER A 86 -0.73 12.68 9.98
C SER A 86 0.20 11.50 9.68
N GLU A 87 1.12 11.24 10.62
CA GLU A 87 1.95 10.04 10.60
C GLU A 87 1.13 8.84 11.08
N GLU A 88 1.20 7.74 10.34
CA GLU A 88 0.58 6.48 10.73
C GLU A 88 1.51 5.30 10.47
N GLN A 89 1.35 4.23 11.25
CA GLN A 89 2.05 2.98 11.00
C GLN A 89 1.32 2.17 9.93
N ALA A 90 2.06 1.67 8.96
CA ALA A 90 1.54 0.86 7.88
C ALA A 90 2.38 -0.41 7.70
N LEU A 91 1.72 -1.49 7.26
CA LEU A 91 2.39 -2.67 6.74
C LEU A 91 2.82 -2.38 5.30
N ILE A 92 4.12 -2.47 5.04
CA ILE A 92 4.72 -2.18 3.74
C ILE A 92 5.25 -3.48 3.15
N ILE A 93 4.92 -3.74 1.88
CA ILE A 93 5.57 -4.76 1.07
C ILE A 93 6.49 -4.01 0.10
N ARG A 94 7.79 -4.06 0.36
CA ARG A 94 8.78 -3.35 -0.46
C ARG A 94 8.97 -4.08 -1.78
N ASN A 95 9.01 -3.31 -2.86
CA ASN A 95 9.59 -3.81 -4.10
C ASN A 95 11.12 -3.91 -3.91
N LEU A 96 11.70 -5.11 -4.06
CA LEU A 96 13.13 -5.39 -3.92
C LEU A 96 13.92 -5.22 -5.23
N TYR A 97 13.26 -4.94 -6.37
CA TYR A 97 13.85 -4.84 -7.71
C TYR A 97 13.40 -3.60 -8.48
#